data_AF-A0A267DSW5-F1
#
_entry.id   AF-A0A267DSW5-F1
#
_cell.length_a   1.000
_cell.length_b   1.000
_cell.length_c   1.000
_cell.angle_alpha   90.00
_cell.angle_beta   90.00
_cell.angle_gamma   90.00
#
_symmetry.space_group_name_H-M   'P 1'
#
loop_
_entity.id
_entity.type
_entity.pdbx_description
1 polymer ?
#
loop_
_entity_poly.entity_id
_entity_poly.type
_entity_poly.pdbx_seq_one_letter_code
_entity_poly.pdbx_strand_id
1 'polypeptide(L)'
;PPLTCYFLINIKMTQEEQWERMFPVNHKTVIVIDHSQSFNMSSNEMINLDSIGGSKHAAAGNRIQLFSKTLWTCAVEAVLEYCRIVLDLFPCDEKVFSLVSADDEARVLTAWFSEDQIYDQLLKVFRDEGAPVDSSLSLNGAISECLTMLMYLTTKQAALLDKPDQLRNRARVVFLTHFDSDEAVNDFALSFVKETKTRNAAKLANNYSEFQVHHCHLVLVCVRPLGTEPRVTERDSVRFGDLLRLSVHNCQAGESLARGLVNLTRQHYNLASTCVQDIPMKEETPAAGQQQSNRNYDVELLHEASAHADYVAMGSFSSMALAGEHLIFPESFGLKWLTPKNQSVDLLNCARVCRVTAADVTARHSVCLINFLRGPPSRFVMLESKQQSPGATTNSSSNTRRVTHMLASHAGIFTCTCWSRASRF
;
A
#
# COMPACT_ATOMS: atom_id res chain seq x y z
N PRO A 1 7.36 -27.51 -40.70
CA PRO A 1 8.34 -27.06 -39.68
C PRO A 1 7.82 -27.38 -38.28
N PRO A 2 8.48 -28.26 -37.51
CA PRO A 2 7.89 -28.78 -36.28
C PRO A 2 7.87 -27.71 -35.19
N LEU A 3 6.77 -27.72 -34.42
CA LEU A 3 6.51 -26.90 -33.26
C LEU A 3 7.62 -27.05 -32.22
N THR A 4 8.43 -26.01 -32.07
CA THR A 4 9.37 -25.89 -30.95
C THR A 4 8.56 -25.72 -29.67
N CYS A 5 8.40 -26.80 -28.92
CA CYS A 5 7.96 -26.75 -27.54
C CYS A 5 8.96 -25.87 -26.77
N TYR A 6 8.50 -24.72 -26.27
CA TYR A 6 9.26 -23.95 -25.30
C TYR A 6 9.40 -24.81 -24.04
N PHE A 7 10.58 -25.39 -23.87
CA PHE A 7 11.00 -25.97 -22.61
C PHE A 7 10.84 -24.90 -21.53
N LEU A 8 9.93 -25.15 -20.58
CA LEU A 8 9.95 -24.49 -19.28
C LEU A 8 11.32 -24.78 -18.68
N ILE A 9 12.21 -23.79 -18.72
CA ILE A 9 13.48 -23.84 -18.01
C ILE A 9 13.12 -23.91 -16.53
N ASN A 10 13.19 -25.11 -15.96
CA ASN A 10 13.19 -25.33 -14.52
C ASN A 10 14.52 -24.77 -14.00
N ILE A 11 14.61 -23.45 -13.84
CA ILE A 11 15.69 -22.82 -13.10
C ILE A 11 15.53 -23.35 -11.67
N LYS A 12 16.48 -24.18 -11.22
CA LYS A 12 16.59 -24.54 -9.80
C LYS A 12 16.82 -23.25 -9.02
N MET A 13 15.74 -22.68 -8.49
CA MET A 13 15.81 -21.57 -7.55
C MET A 13 16.64 -21.99 -6.34
N THR A 14 17.52 -21.11 -5.90
CA THR A 14 18.26 -21.31 -4.65
C THR A 14 17.28 -21.37 -3.48
N GLN A 15 17.69 -22.02 -2.38
CA GLN A 15 16.86 -22.11 -1.18
C GLN A 15 16.51 -20.72 -0.62
N GLU A 16 17.42 -19.75 -0.77
CA GLU A 16 17.21 -18.37 -0.36
C GLU A 16 16.16 -17.64 -1.22
N GLU A 17 16.17 -17.83 -2.54
CA GLU A 17 15.14 -17.32 -3.44
C GLU A 17 13.76 -17.94 -3.16
N GLN A 18 13.72 -19.23 -2.79
CA GLN A 18 12.48 -19.88 -2.37
C GLN A 18 11.96 -19.29 -1.05
N TRP A 19 12.83 -19.05 -0.07
CA TRP A 19 12.46 -18.40 1.19
C TRP A 19 11.97 -16.97 1.00
N GLU A 20 12.66 -16.16 0.18
CA GLU A 20 12.21 -14.80 -0.16
C GLU A 20 10.84 -14.79 -0.85
N ARG A 21 10.52 -15.85 -1.61
CA ARG A 21 9.22 -15.96 -2.26
C ARG A 21 8.10 -16.41 -1.32
N MET A 22 8.38 -17.35 -0.41
CA MET A 22 7.37 -17.92 0.50
C MET A 22 7.13 -17.06 1.75
N PHE A 23 8.20 -16.59 2.37
CA PHE A 23 8.16 -15.78 3.60
C PHE A 23 9.01 -14.52 3.46
N PRO A 24 8.65 -13.62 2.52
CA PRO A 24 9.27 -12.31 2.41
C PRO A 24 9.03 -11.49 3.68
N VAL A 25 9.82 -10.43 3.85
CA VAL A 25 9.69 -9.44 4.94
C VAL A 25 8.26 -8.89 5.08
N ASN A 26 7.51 -8.79 3.98
CA ASN A 26 6.14 -8.29 3.98
C ASN A 26 5.07 -9.35 4.25
N HIS A 27 5.44 -10.60 4.55
CA HIS A 27 4.49 -11.64 4.94
C HIS A 27 3.78 -11.29 6.25
N LYS A 28 4.55 -10.79 7.24
CA LYS A 28 4.03 -10.25 8.50
C LYS A 28 4.43 -8.78 8.63
N THR A 29 3.46 -7.93 8.92
CA THR A 29 3.72 -6.52 9.24
C THR A 29 3.06 -6.17 10.57
N VAL A 30 3.84 -5.80 11.58
CA VAL A 30 3.31 -5.21 12.81
C VAL A 30 3.35 -3.70 12.66
N ILE A 31 2.20 -3.04 12.79
CA ILE A 31 2.10 -1.59 12.76
C ILE A 31 1.88 -1.13 14.19
N VAL A 32 2.80 -0.32 14.69
CA VAL A 32 2.78 0.24 16.04
C VAL A 32 2.44 1.71 15.94
N ILE A 33 1.50 2.17 16.75
CA ILE A 33 1.11 3.56 16.81
C ILE A 33 1.30 4.05 18.24
N ASP A 34 2.03 5.15 18.38
CA ASP A 34 2.15 5.89 19.63
C ASP A 34 0.77 6.44 20.05
N HIS A 35 0.30 5.99 21.21
CA HIS A 35 -0.95 6.40 21.85
C HIS A 35 -0.68 7.19 23.13
N SER A 36 0.53 7.73 23.28
CA SER A 36 0.87 8.62 24.39
C SER A 36 0.29 10.03 24.19
N GLN A 37 0.37 10.84 25.25
CA GLN A 37 -0.06 12.24 25.22
C GLN A 37 0.62 13.07 24.12
N SER A 38 1.82 12.68 23.68
CA SER A 38 2.51 13.35 22.57
C SER A 38 1.73 13.29 21.25
N PHE A 39 0.92 12.25 21.05
CA PHE A 39 0.10 12.08 19.85
C PHE A 39 -1.29 12.75 19.98
N ASN A 40 -1.63 13.27 21.15
CA ASN A 40 -2.84 14.08 21.35
C ASN A 40 -2.67 15.54 20.91
N MET A 41 -1.46 15.95 20.51
CA MET A 41 -1.19 17.30 20.04
C MET A 41 -1.82 17.57 18.67
N SER A 42 -2.08 18.85 18.38
CA SER A 42 -2.55 19.30 17.06
C SER A 42 -1.54 18.97 15.96
N SER A 43 -2.06 18.59 14.78
CA SER A 43 -1.29 18.46 13.55
C SER A 43 -0.81 19.79 12.97
N ASN A 44 -1.35 20.92 13.44
CA ASN A 44 -1.21 22.27 12.86
C ASN A 44 -1.68 22.40 11.40
N GLU A 45 -2.30 21.37 10.83
CA GLU A 45 -2.94 21.43 9.53
C GLU A 45 -4.40 21.83 9.70
N MET A 46 -4.76 22.99 9.17
CA MET A 46 -6.11 23.55 9.34
C MET A 46 -7.04 23.04 8.25
N ILE A 47 -8.13 22.41 8.66
CA ILE A 47 -9.16 21.88 7.78
C ILE A 47 -10.35 22.85 7.77
N ASN A 48 -10.79 23.23 6.57
CA ASN A 48 -11.97 24.06 6.38
C ASN A 48 -13.21 23.18 6.19
N LEU A 49 -14.09 23.15 7.20
CA LEU A 49 -15.35 22.39 7.17
C LEU A 49 -16.35 22.89 6.13
N ASP A 50 -16.35 24.19 5.82
CA ASP A 50 -17.30 24.77 4.87
C ASP A 50 -17.06 24.28 3.43
N SER A 51 -15.82 23.86 3.13
CA SER A 51 -15.45 23.23 1.86
C SER A 51 -15.93 21.78 1.73
N ILE A 52 -16.20 21.10 2.85
CA ILE A 52 -16.59 19.68 2.90
C ILE A 52 -18.11 19.51 2.75
N GLY A 53 -18.90 20.50 3.20
CA GLY A 53 -20.37 20.46 3.22
C GLY A 53 -21.08 20.86 1.92
N GLY A 54 -20.36 21.22 0.86
CA GLY A 54 -20.93 21.41 -0.48
C GLY A 54 -22.20 22.28 -0.56
N SER A 55 -22.34 23.38 0.19
CA SER A 55 -23.49 24.29 0.00
C SER A 55 -23.33 25.64 0.69
N LYS A 56 -23.46 26.71 -0.12
CA LYS A 56 -24.16 28.01 0.09
C LYS A 56 -24.13 28.76 1.43
N HIS A 57 -23.42 28.31 2.48
CA HIS A 57 -23.36 28.99 3.77
C HIS A 57 -22.31 30.10 3.84
N ALA A 58 -21.43 30.20 2.85
CA ALA A 58 -20.46 31.31 2.73
C ALA A 58 -21.12 32.69 2.48
N ALA A 59 -22.44 32.74 2.23
CA ALA A 59 -23.15 33.99 1.91
C ALA A 59 -23.67 34.77 3.14
N ALA A 60 -23.42 34.33 4.38
CA ALA A 60 -24.01 34.96 5.56
C ALA A 60 -23.05 35.11 6.73
N GLY A 61 -21.89 35.77 6.54
CA GLY A 61 -21.07 36.36 7.62
C GLY A 61 -20.62 35.41 8.76
N ASN A 62 -20.86 34.12 8.65
CA ASN A 62 -20.56 33.13 9.68
C ASN A 62 -19.08 32.76 9.60
N ARG A 63 -18.42 32.75 10.76
CA ARG A 63 -17.00 32.40 10.90
C ARG A 63 -16.73 31.03 10.28
N ILE A 64 -15.75 30.97 9.38
CA ILE A 64 -15.17 29.73 8.88
C ILE A 64 -14.70 28.92 10.09
N GLN A 65 -15.29 27.74 10.29
CA GLN A 65 -14.87 26.85 11.37
C GLN A 65 -13.65 26.07 10.89
N LEU A 66 -12.47 26.56 11.27
CA LEU A 66 -11.22 25.84 11.09
C LEU A 66 -10.96 24.96 12.32
N PHE A 67 -10.62 23.70 12.08
CA PHE A 67 -10.12 22.81 13.12
C PHE A 67 -8.88 22.07 12.61
N SER A 68 -8.09 21.55 13.53
CA SER A 68 -6.96 20.69 13.21
C SER A 68 -7.18 19.33 13.82
N LYS A 69 -6.75 18.30 13.12
CA LYS A 69 -6.70 16.93 13.63
C LYS A 69 -5.58 16.80 14.65
N THR A 70 -5.62 15.78 15.50
CA THR A 70 -4.47 15.40 16.32
C THR A 70 -3.47 14.57 15.51
N LEU A 71 -2.23 14.44 15.97
CA LEU A 71 -1.25 13.53 15.36
C LEU A 71 -1.77 12.09 15.34
N TRP A 72 -2.41 11.65 16.43
CA TRP A 72 -3.11 10.37 16.51
C TRP A 72 -4.12 10.18 15.38
N THR A 73 -5.01 11.15 15.19
CA THR A 73 -6.05 11.06 14.16
C THR A 73 -5.42 10.94 12.77
N CYS A 74 -4.39 11.75 12.48
CA CYS A 74 -3.66 11.65 11.21
C CYS A 74 -2.96 10.30 11.04
N ALA A 75 -2.36 9.76 12.10
CA ALA A 75 -1.68 8.46 12.08
C ALA A 75 -2.67 7.32 11.83
N VAL A 76 -3.80 7.30 12.53
CA VAL A 76 -4.87 6.31 12.34
C VAL A 76 -5.41 6.35 10.91
N GLU A 77 -5.70 7.53 10.36
CA GLU A 77 -6.18 7.66 8.97
C GLU A 77 -5.15 7.11 7.97
N ALA A 78 -3.87 7.44 8.14
CA ALA A 78 -2.80 6.98 7.27
C ALA A 78 -2.58 5.45 7.38
N VAL A 79 -2.68 4.88 8.58
CA VAL A 79 -2.59 3.42 8.80
C VAL A 79 -3.80 2.69 8.24
N LEU A 80 -5.01 3.24 8.38
CA LEU A 80 -6.21 2.67 7.76
C LEU A 80 -6.07 2.61 6.25
N GLU A 81 -5.51 3.65 5.62
CA GLU A 81 -5.28 3.65 4.17
C GLU A 81 -4.20 2.64 3.75
N TYR A 82 -3.10 2.54 4.51
CA TYR A 82 -2.09 1.49 4.31
C TYR A 82 -2.75 0.10 4.34
N CYS A 83 -3.56 -0.18 5.38
CA CYS A 83 -4.21 -1.48 5.56
C CYS A 83 -5.25 -1.75 4.47
N ARG A 84 -6.04 -0.75 4.08
CA ARG A 84 -7.03 -0.86 2.99
C ARG A 84 -6.37 -1.33 1.69
N ILE A 85 -5.27 -0.71 1.29
CA ILE A 85 -4.53 -1.09 0.08
C ILE A 85 -4.06 -2.55 0.16
N VAL A 86 -3.56 -2.98 1.33
CA VAL A 86 -3.12 -4.37 1.54
C VAL A 86 -4.29 -5.34 1.43
N LEU A 87 -5.42 -5.05 2.10
CA LEU A 87 -6.61 -5.90 2.09
C LEU A 87 -7.22 -6.05 0.69
N ASP A 88 -7.26 -4.96 -0.09
CA ASP A 88 -7.80 -5.00 -1.45
C ASP A 88 -6.94 -5.86 -2.39
N LEU A 89 -5.62 -5.74 -2.27
CA LEU A 89 -4.67 -6.35 -3.20
C LEU A 89 -4.30 -7.79 -2.85
N PHE A 90 -4.24 -8.15 -1.57
CA PHE A 90 -3.73 -9.44 -1.10
C PHE A 90 -4.82 -10.23 -0.36
N PRO A 91 -5.42 -11.26 -0.99
CA PRO A 91 -6.40 -12.11 -0.30
C PRO A 91 -5.81 -12.96 0.82
N CYS A 92 -6.68 -13.38 1.75
CA CYS A 92 -6.62 -14.64 2.49
C CYS A 92 -5.21 -15.06 2.95
N ASP A 93 -4.75 -14.50 4.06
CA ASP A 93 -3.51 -14.85 4.76
C ASP A 93 -2.21 -14.75 3.92
N GLU A 94 -2.24 -14.18 2.70
CA GLU A 94 -1.04 -13.97 1.88
C GLU A 94 -0.08 -12.98 2.52
N LYS A 95 -0.64 -11.85 2.93
CA LYS A 95 0.02 -10.77 3.64
C LYS A 95 -0.86 -10.43 4.82
N VAL A 96 -0.33 -10.55 6.03
CA VAL A 96 -1.08 -10.26 7.25
C VAL A 96 -0.44 -9.10 7.99
N PHE A 97 -1.27 -8.33 8.67
CA PHE A 97 -0.82 -7.27 9.55
C PHE A 97 -1.46 -7.35 10.94
N SER A 98 -0.78 -6.80 11.92
CA SER A 98 -1.21 -6.69 13.31
C SER A 98 -1.02 -5.25 13.77
N LEU A 99 -2.02 -4.72 14.46
CA LEU A 99 -2.02 -3.37 15.02
C LEU A 99 -1.65 -3.45 16.50
N VAL A 100 -0.73 -2.58 16.92
CA VAL A 100 -0.31 -2.42 18.30
C VAL A 100 -0.42 -0.94 18.67
N SER A 101 -1.12 -0.66 19.76
CA SER A 101 -1.14 0.66 20.40
C SER A 101 -0.09 0.67 21.51
N ALA A 102 0.63 1.78 21.67
CA ALA A 102 1.66 1.89 22.71
C ALA A 102 1.56 3.22 23.45
N ASP A 103 1.27 3.15 24.74
CA ASP A 103 1.32 4.23 25.72
C ASP A 103 2.25 3.81 26.88
N ASP A 104 1.83 3.94 28.14
CA ASP A 104 2.56 3.40 29.29
C ASP A 104 2.62 1.87 29.25
N GLU A 105 1.66 1.23 28.59
CA GLU A 105 1.66 -0.17 28.23
C GLU A 105 1.48 -0.34 26.70
N ALA A 106 1.90 -1.48 26.15
CA ALA A 106 1.60 -1.79 24.76
C ALA A 106 0.46 -2.81 24.70
N ARG A 107 -0.46 -2.61 23.76
CA ARG A 107 -1.65 -3.44 23.59
C ARG A 107 -1.73 -3.94 22.16
N VAL A 108 -1.79 -5.25 21.99
CA VAL A 108 -2.08 -5.87 20.69
C VAL A 108 -3.57 -5.71 20.41
N LEU A 109 -3.87 -5.00 19.33
CA LEU A 109 -5.24 -4.69 18.95
C LEU A 109 -5.82 -5.67 17.92
N THR A 110 -4.95 -6.20 17.05
CA THR A 110 -5.30 -7.23 16.08
C THR A 110 -4.20 -8.28 15.96
N ALA A 111 -4.55 -9.50 15.56
CA ALA A 111 -3.62 -10.61 15.39
C ALA A 111 -3.67 -11.19 13.98
N TRP A 112 -2.99 -12.32 13.76
CA TRP A 112 -2.85 -12.97 12.45
C TRP A 112 -4.11 -13.73 11.98
N PHE A 113 -5.26 -13.48 12.61
CA PHE A 113 -6.52 -14.15 12.31
C PHE A 113 -7.24 -13.50 11.14
N SER A 114 -7.92 -14.28 10.31
CA SER A 114 -8.61 -13.77 9.12
C SER A 114 -9.76 -12.81 9.49
N GLU A 115 -10.38 -12.99 10.66
CA GLU A 115 -11.41 -12.11 11.22
C GLU A 115 -10.87 -10.70 11.53
N ASP A 116 -9.58 -10.60 11.83
CA ASP A 116 -8.89 -9.34 12.08
C ASP A 116 -8.41 -8.66 10.77
N GLN A 117 -8.37 -9.40 9.66
CA GLN A 117 -7.97 -8.88 8.34
C GLN A 117 -9.19 -8.35 7.56
N ILE A 118 -10.06 -7.58 8.23
CA ILE A 118 -11.28 -7.02 7.66
C ILE A 118 -11.37 -5.53 8.00
N TYR A 119 -11.66 -4.68 7.01
CA TYR A 119 -11.64 -3.23 7.19
C TYR A 119 -12.59 -2.74 8.30
N ASP A 120 -13.80 -3.30 8.39
CA ASP A 120 -14.76 -2.96 9.45
C ASP A 120 -14.24 -3.29 10.86
N GLN A 121 -13.47 -4.38 10.99
CA GLN A 121 -12.83 -4.74 12.26
C GLN A 121 -11.74 -3.74 12.63
N LEU A 122 -10.97 -3.21 11.66
CA LEU A 122 -9.99 -2.14 11.92
C LEU A 122 -10.67 -0.87 12.42
N LEU A 123 -11.78 -0.47 11.79
CA LEU A 123 -12.55 0.70 12.23
C LEU A 123 -13.11 0.51 13.65
N LYS A 124 -13.56 -0.69 13.98
CA LYS A 124 -14.04 -1.04 15.32
C LYS A 124 -12.92 -0.93 16.34
N VAL A 125 -11.77 -1.54 16.06
CA VAL A 125 -10.61 -1.53 16.95
C VAL A 125 -10.15 -0.11 17.27
N PHE A 126 -10.00 0.77 16.27
CA PHE A 126 -9.60 2.16 16.54
C PHE A 126 -10.68 2.99 17.24
N ARG A 127 -11.96 2.66 17.03
CA ARG A 127 -13.06 3.28 17.78
C ARG A 127 -12.99 2.90 19.26
N ASP A 128 -12.72 1.63 19.53
CA ASP A 128 -12.67 1.08 20.89
C ASP A 128 -11.42 1.59 21.64
N GLU A 129 -10.27 1.72 20.95
CA GLU A 129 -9.03 2.29 21.51
C GLU A 129 -9.17 3.79 21.83
N GLY A 130 -9.89 4.54 20.99
CA GLY A 130 -10.17 5.96 21.22
C GLY A 130 -8.94 6.86 21.07
N ALA A 131 -9.07 8.10 21.55
CA ALA A 131 -7.98 9.08 21.50
C ALA A 131 -6.97 8.85 22.66
N PRO A 132 -5.69 9.21 22.46
CA PRO A 132 -4.69 9.21 23.52
C PRO A 132 -5.17 9.95 24.77
N VAL A 133 -4.88 9.35 25.92
CA VAL A 133 -5.08 9.96 27.24
C VAL A 133 -3.73 10.48 27.77
N ASP A 134 -3.74 11.12 28.94
CA ASP A 134 -2.50 11.61 29.58
C ASP A 134 -1.61 10.42 30.03
N SER A 135 -0.75 9.93 29.13
CA SER A 135 0.16 8.81 29.33
C SER A 135 1.51 9.05 28.64
N SER A 136 2.54 8.28 29.02
CA SER A 136 3.90 8.37 28.46
C SER A 136 4.25 7.11 27.66
N LEU A 137 4.93 7.25 26.53
CA LEU A 137 5.31 6.11 25.70
C LEU A 137 6.36 5.20 26.35
N SER A 138 6.04 3.91 26.48
CA SER A 138 6.92 2.83 26.90
C SER A 138 7.53 2.14 25.68
N LEU A 139 8.73 2.56 25.28
CA LEU A 139 9.45 1.95 24.17
C LEU A 139 9.74 0.46 24.39
N ASN A 140 10.04 0.06 25.63
CA ASN A 140 10.27 -1.35 25.97
C ASN A 140 8.98 -2.17 25.90
N GLY A 141 7.84 -1.59 26.33
CA GLY A 141 6.53 -2.20 26.16
C GLY A 141 6.20 -2.43 24.68
N ALA A 142 6.42 -1.40 23.85
CA ALA A 142 6.23 -1.50 22.40
C ALA A 142 7.11 -2.61 21.78
N ILE A 143 8.40 -2.67 22.12
CA ILE A 143 9.31 -3.74 21.66
C ILE A 143 8.79 -5.11 22.08
N SER A 144 8.35 -5.27 23.34
CA SER A 144 7.83 -6.53 23.88
C SER A 144 6.66 -7.05 23.06
N GLU A 145 5.61 -6.24 22.88
CA GLU A 145 4.40 -6.68 22.18
C GLU A 145 4.61 -6.88 20.68
N CYS A 146 5.45 -6.05 20.06
CA CYS A 146 5.87 -6.29 18.68
C CYS A 146 6.50 -7.66 18.53
N LEU A 147 7.46 -8.00 19.40
CA LEU A 147 8.17 -9.26 19.31
C LEU A 147 7.26 -10.45 19.62
N THR A 148 6.34 -10.30 20.58
CA THR A 148 5.28 -11.30 20.81
C THR A 148 4.55 -11.62 19.51
N MET A 149 4.05 -10.61 18.80
CA MET A 149 3.33 -10.80 17.54
C MET A 149 4.22 -11.35 16.42
N LEU A 150 5.44 -10.84 16.27
CA LEU A 150 6.39 -11.34 15.27
C LEU A 150 6.71 -12.83 15.45
N MET A 151 6.77 -13.29 16.69
CA MET A 151 7.09 -14.67 17.02
C MET A 151 5.90 -15.61 16.87
N TYR A 152 4.65 -15.15 17.07
CA TYR A 152 3.47 -15.99 16.79
C TYR A 152 3.40 -16.43 15.34
N LEU A 153 3.10 -17.71 15.13
CA LEU A 153 2.95 -18.30 13.80
C LEU A 153 1.69 -17.78 13.11
N THR A 154 1.79 -17.52 11.81
CA THR A 154 0.63 -17.34 10.94
C THR A 154 0.05 -18.70 10.56
N THR A 155 -1.18 -18.75 10.04
CA THR A 155 -1.80 -19.98 9.50
C THR A 155 -0.88 -20.68 8.49
N LYS A 156 -0.25 -19.91 7.59
CA LYS A 156 0.69 -20.43 6.58
C LYS A 156 1.97 -21.01 7.18
N GLN A 157 2.48 -20.39 8.24
CA GLN A 157 3.66 -20.88 8.94
C GLN A 157 3.36 -22.12 9.78
N ALA A 158 2.22 -22.14 10.49
CA ALA A 158 1.77 -23.27 11.28
C ALA A 158 1.60 -24.54 10.44
N ALA A 159 1.09 -24.40 9.20
CA ALA A 159 0.96 -25.50 8.25
C ALA A 159 2.30 -26.11 7.78
N LEU A 160 3.43 -25.46 8.07
CA LEU A 160 4.78 -25.89 7.68
C LEU A 160 5.67 -26.25 8.87
N LEU A 161 5.10 -26.40 10.07
CA LEU A 161 5.86 -26.79 11.27
C LEU A 161 6.58 -28.13 11.10
N ASP A 162 5.98 -29.09 10.38
CA ASP A 162 6.58 -30.40 10.10
C ASP A 162 7.71 -30.34 9.06
N LYS A 163 7.98 -29.16 8.48
CA LYS A 163 9.00 -28.93 7.45
C LYS A 163 9.89 -27.73 7.82
N PRO A 164 10.71 -27.83 8.88
CA PRO A 164 11.45 -26.70 9.44
C PRO A 164 12.42 -26.05 8.44
N ASP A 165 12.98 -26.82 7.49
CA ASP A 165 13.87 -26.31 6.44
C ASP A 165 13.17 -25.36 5.44
N GLN A 166 11.84 -25.39 5.39
CA GLN A 166 11.01 -24.52 4.55
C GLN A 166 10.43 -23.34 5.32
N LEU A 167 10.50 -23.37 6.66
CA LEU A 167 9.90 -22.37 7.53
C LEU A 167 10.89 -21.23 7.81
N ARG A 168 10.46 -20.00 7.54
CA ARG A 168 11.20 -18.78 7.88
C ARG A 168 10.29 -17.76 8.53
N ASN A 169 10.86 -16.98 9.44
CA ASN A 169 10.17 -15.85 10.07
C ASN A 169 10.90 -14.55 9.71
N ARG A 170 10.46 -13.94 8.62
CA ARG A 170 10.88 -12.60 8.22
C ARG A 170 9.68 -11.69 8.30
N ALA A 171 9.87 -10.49 8.82
CA ALA A 171 8.77 -9.61 9.11
C ALA A 171 9.17 -8.15 9.06
N ARG A 172 8.17 -7.28 9.08
CA ARG A 172 8.32 -5.84 9.17
C ARG A 172 7.65 -5.30 10.43
N VAL A 173 8.27 -4.29 11.02
CA VAL A 173 7.65 -3.42 12.02
C VAL A 173 7.59 -2.01 11.43
N VAL A 174 6.41 -1.39 11.42
CA VAL A 174 6.23 0.02 11.06
C VAL A 174 5.79 0.75 12.32
N PHE A 175 6.64 1.59 12.89
CA PHE A 175 6.36 2.30 14.13
C PHE A 175 6.18 3.79 13.87
N LEU A 176 4.95 4.29 14.06
CA LEU A 176 4.60 5.70 14.02
C LEU A 176 4.77 6.27 15.42
N THR A 177 5.79 7.11 15.61
CA THR A 177 6.08 7.76 16.89
C THR A 177 6.88 9.05 16.63
N HIS A 178 7.50 9.62 17.66
CA HIS A 178 8.43 10.73 17.56
C HIS A 178 9.75 10.37 18.28
N PHE A 179 10.85 10.91 17.78
CA PHE A 179 12.17 10.81 18.43
C PHE A 179 12.84 12.18 18.44
N ASP A 180 13.58 12.45 19.51
CA ASP A 180 14.23 13.75 19.70
C ASP A 180 15.64 13.83 19.12
N SER A 181 16.30 12.69 18.87
CA SER A 181 17.64 12.66 18.28
C SER A 181 17.95 11.35 17.57
N ASP A 182 18.98 11.39 16.72
CA ASP A 182 19.53 10.21 16.06
C ASP A 182 20.12 9.19 17.06
N GLU A 183 20.59 9.63 18.25
CA GLU A 183 21.03 8.72 19.30
C GLU A 183 19.86 7.90 19.86
N ALA A 184 18.73 8.55 20.16
CA ALA A 184 17.54 7.86 20.66
C ALA A 184 17.02 6.79 19.68
N VAL A 185 17.08 7.08 18.38
CA VAL A 185 16.76 6.11 17.32
C VAL A 185 17.71 4.90 17.35
N ASN A 186 19.01 5.13 17.52
CA ASN A 186 20.00 4.06 17.58
C ASN A 186 19.84 3.21 18.85
N ASP A 187 19.59 3.83 19.99
CA ASP A 187 19.37 3.14 21.27
C ASP A 187 18.11 2.27 21.22
N PHE A 188 17.04 2.77 20.59
CA PHE A 188 15.84 1.97 20.35
C PHE A 188 16.12 0.76 19.46
N ALA A 189 16.82 0.96 18.34
CA ALA A 189 17.19 -0.13 17.43
C ALA A 189 18.09 -1.19 18.10
N LEU A 190 19.05 -0.76 18.92
CA LEU A 190 19.90 -1.65 19.72
C LEU A 190 19.08 -2.45 20.74
N SER A 191 18.15 -1.80 21.43
CA SER A 191 17.25 -2.44 22.40
C SER A 191 16.36 -3.48 21.72
N PHE A 192 15.81 -3.15 20.55
CA PHE A 192 15.03 -4.09 19.73
C PHE A 192 15.84 -5.34 19.35
N VAL A 193 17.09 -5.17 18.87
CA VAL A 193 17.97 -6.29 18.51
C VAL A 193 18.32 -7.14 19.74
N LYS A 194 18.62 -6.50 20.87
CA LYS A 194 18.96 -7.18 22.13
C LYS A 194 17.80 -8.05 22.61
N GLU A 195 16.60 -7.50 22.65
CA GLU A 195 15.40 -8.23 23.09
C GLU A 195 15.06 -9.36 22.11
N THR A 196 15.15 -9.13 20.80
CA THR A 196 14.94 -10.15 19.77
C THR A 196 15.86 -11.35 19.97
N LYS A 197 17.16 -11.11 20.19
CA LYS A 197 18.16 -12.17 20.44
C LYS A 197 17.84 -12.95 21.72
N THR A 198 17.45 -12.23 22.78
CA THR A 198 17.10 -12.83 24.06
C THR A 198 15.89 -13.76 23.93
N ARG A 199 14.82 -13.31 23.28
CA ARG A 199 13.61 -14.13 23.05
C ARG A 199 13.84 -15.29 22.09
N ASN A 200 14.62 -15.09 21.03
CA ASN A 200 15.02 -16.17 20.13
C ASN A 200 15.80 -17.27 20.86
N ALA A 201 16.69 -16.91 21.80
CA ALA A 201 17.43 -17.88 22.60
C ALA A 201 16.51 -18.62 23.58
N ALA A 202 15.58 -17.92 24.24
CA ALA A 202 14.62 -18.52 25.18
C ALA A 202 13.68 -19.54 24.50
N LYS A 203 13.34 -19.32 23.22
CA LYS A 203 12.51 -20.23 22.43
C LYS A 203 13.08 -21.61 22.19
N LEU A 204 14.40 -21.71 22.08
CA LEU A 204 15.06 -23.00 21.92
C LEU A 204 14.79 -23.94 23.13
N ALA A 205 14.19 -23.43 24.21
CA ALA A 205 13.84 -24.17 25.41
C ALA A 205 12.35 -24.54 25.58
N ASN A 206 11.37 -23.98 24.84
CA ASN A 206 9.93 -24.37 24.92
C ASN A 206 8.99 -23.72 23.84
N ASN A 207 7.84 -24.40 23.61
CA ASN A 207 6.57 -24.01 22.94
C ASN A 207 6.40 -24.13 21.40
N TYR A 208 5.31 -24.83 21.01
CA TYR A 208 4.88 -25.16 19.63
C TYR A 208 4.18 -24.03 18.84
N SER A 209 3.84 -22.89 19.46
CA SER A 209 3.01 -21.83 18.86
C SER A 209 3.77 -20.65 18.27
N GLU A 210 5.08 -20.61 18.46
CA GLU A 210 5.82 -19.35 18.49
C GLU A 210 7.24 -19.67 18.01
N PHE A 211 7.80 -18.88 17.08
CA PHE A 211 8.97 -19.25 16.26
C PHE A 211 9.98 -18.10 16.13
N GLN A 212 11.27 -18.43 16.09
CA GLN A 212 12.36 -17.45 16.13
C GLN A 212 12.28 -16.44 14.98
N VAL A 213 12.53 -15.16 15.26
CA VAL A 213 12.61 -14.10 14.25
C VAL A 213 13.97 -14.17 13.56
N HIS A 214 13.97 -14.40 12.25
CA HIS A 214 15.20 -14.52 11.46
C HIS A 214 15.65 -13.19 10.89
N HIS A 215 14.70 -12.34 10.52
CA HIS A 215 14.98 -11.02 9.98
C HIS A 215 13.81 -10.07 10.24
N CYS A 216 14.10 -8.84 10.62
CA CYS A 216 13.12 -7.79 10.79
C CYS A 216 13.54 -6.53 10.02
N HIS A 217 12.61 -5.96 9.27
CA HIS A 217 12.74 -4.59 8.76
C HIS A 217 11.99 -3.65 9.70
N LEU A 218 12.71 -2.86 10.48
CA LEU A 218 12.14 -1.83 11.36
C LEU A 218 12.08 -0.51 10.60
N VAL A 219 10.87 0.01 10.44
CA VAL A 219 10.56 1.25 9.75
C VAL A 219 10.03 2.22 10.79
N LEU A 220 10.83 3.24 11.13
CA LEU A 220 10.43 4.31 12.04
C LEU A 220 9.86 5.46 11.21
N VAL A 221 8.60 5.80 11.48
CA VAL A 221 7.92 6.95 10.88
C VAL A 221 7.80 8.01 11.96
N CYS A 222 8.71 8.98 11.91
CA CYS A 222 8.79 10.08 12.86
C CYS A 222 7.76 11.15 12.48
N VAL A 223 6.61 11.11 13.17
CA VAL A 223 5.47 12.00 12.93
C VAL A 223 5.64 13.29 13.71
N ARG A 224 5.39 14.42 13.05
CA ARG A 224 5.51 15.76 13.65
C ARG A 224 4.42 16.70 13.15
N PRO A 225 4.05 17.74 13.92
CA PRO A 225 3.13 18.76 13.44
C PRO A 225 3.65 19.49 12.19
N LEU A 226 2.73 19.99 11.39
CA LEU A 226 3.01 20.84 10.23
C LEU A 226 3.82 22.07 10.65
N GLY A 227 4.82 22.41 9.85
CA GLY A 227 5.70 23.57 10.08
C GLY A 227 6.78 23.37 11.15
N THR A 228 6.87 22.21 11.80
CA THR A 228 7.99 21.88 12.71
C THR A 228 9.21 21.40 11.90
N GLU A 229 10.44 21.51 12.39
CA GLU A 229 11.60 20.92 11.71
C GLU A 229 11.83 19.44 12.13
N PRO A 230 12.38 18.58 11.26
CA PRO A 230 12.75 17.21 11.64
C PRO A 230 13.94 17.22 12.62
N ARG A 231 13.91 16.33 13.61
CA ARG A 231 14.97 16.18 14.63
C ARG A 231 15.89 14.97 14.41
N VAL A 232 15.51 14.08 13.50
CA VAL A 232 16.24 12.86 13.20
C VAL A 232 16.55 12.80 11.71
N THR A 233 17.66 12.16 11.36
CA THR A 233 18.10 12.06 9.96
C THR A 233 17.33 10.94 9.27
N GLU A 234 16.86 11.18 8.03
CA GLU A 234 16.26 10.12 7.22
C GLU A 234 17.28 9.05 6.86
N ARG A 235 16.84 7.79 6.87
CA ARG A 235 17.70 6.63 6.60
C ARG A 235 16.95 5.66 5.72
N ASP A 236 17.53 5.31 4.58
CA ASP A 236 16.98 4.29 3.71
C ASP A 236 17.66 2.94 3.96
N SER A 237 16.94 2.02 4.61
CA SER A 237 17.28 0.60 4.65
C SER A 237 18.72 0.29 5.09
N VAL A 238 19.17 0.91 6.18
CA VAL A 238 20.50 0.69 6.77
C VAL A 238 20.54 -0.67 7.48
N ARG A 239 21.56 -1.48 7.21
CA ARG A 239 21.75 -2.76 7.92
C ARG A 239 22.23 -2.51 9.35
N PHE A 240 21.58 -3.18 10.30
CA PHE A 240 21.87 -3.10 11.72
C PHE A 240 22.15 -4.51 12.25
N GLY A 241 23.33 -5.03 11.91
CA GLY A 241 23.67 -6.46 12.07
C GLY A 241 22.90 -7.37 11.10
N ASP A 242 22.83 -8.66 11.42
CA ASP A 242 22.19 -9.67 10.54
C ASP A 242 20.66 -9.73 10.72
N LEU A 243 20.18 -9.38 11.91
CA LEU A 243 18.77 -9.52 12.29
C LEU A 243 17.91 -8.35 11.84
N LEU A 244 18.47 -7.14 11.77
CA LEU A 244 17.69 -5.92 11.64
C LEU A 244 18.14 -5.08 10.44
N ARG A 245 17.15 -4.56 9.72
CA ARG A 245 17.31 -3.46 8.77
C ARG A 245 16.48 -2.29 9.28
N LEU A 246 17.05 -1.09 9.29
CA LEU A 246 16.42 0.13 9.81
C LEU A 246 16.15 1.11 8.67
N SER A 247 14.91 1.57 8.57
CA SER A 247 14.54 2.76 7.80
C SER A 247 13.96 3.82 8.73
N VAL A 248 14.29 5.08 8.49
CA VAL A 248 13.79 6.23 9.27
C VAL A 248 13.23 7.25 8.28
N HIS A 249 11.97 7.61 8.47
CA HIS A 249 11.24 8.56 7.64
C HIS A 249 10.72 9.71 8.50
N ASN A 250 10.87 10.94 8.03
CA ASN A 250 10.29 12.10 8.70
C ASN A 250 9.01 12.50 7.98
N CYS A 251 7.88 12.53 8.70
CA CYS A 251 6.60 12.86 8.10
C CYS A 251 5.90 13.97 8.86
N GLN A 252 5.44 14.99 8.12
CA GLN A 252 4.47 15.93 8.67
C GLN A 252 3.13 15.24 8.79
N ALA A 253 2.41 15.49 9.87
CA ALA A 253 1.02 15.05 10.02
C ALA A 253 0.15 15.61 8.88
N GLY A 254 -1.04 15.03 8.71
CA GLY A 254 -1.97 15.42 7.66
C GLY A 254 -1.74 14.70 6.34
N GLU A 255 -1.93 15.43 5.23
CA GLU A 255 -1.77 14.88 3.88
C GLU A 255 -0.38 14.26 3.65
N SER A 256 0.68 14.88 4.16
CA SER A 256 2.05 14.39 4.02
C SER A 256 2.25 13.00 4.62
N LEU A 257 1.70 12.74 5.81
CA LEU A 257 1.75 11.43 6.46
C LEU A 257 0.97 10.38 5.67
N ALA A 258 -0.24 10.72 5.22
CA ALA A 258 -1.06 9.82 4.41
C ALA A 258 -0.33 9.42 3.12
N ARG A 259 0.20 10.40 2.37
CA ARG A 259 1.01 10.13 1.16
C ARG A 259 2.28 9.35 1.47
N GLY A 260 2.94 9.65 2.59
CA GLY A 260 4.12 8.93 3.07
C GLY A 260 3.84 7.45 3.29
N LEU A 261 2.76 7.11 4.00
CA LEU A 261 2.38 5.71 4.26
C LEU A 261 1.91 4.99 3.00
N VAL A 262 1.21 5.66 2.09
CA VAL A 262 0.85 5.09 0.79
C VAL A 262 2.13 4.76 -0.04
N ASN A 263 3.13 5.64 -0.02
CA ASN A 263 4.41 5.38 -0.67
C ASN A 263 5.20 4.25 0.02
N LEU A 264 5.17 4.17 1.34
CA LEU A 264 5.73 3.03 2.07
C LEU A 264 5.02 1.73 1.68
N THR A 265 3.69 1.71 1.60
CA THR A 265 2.91 0.55 1.15
C THR A 265 3.39 0.06 -0.23
N ARG A 266 3.60 0.98 -1.17
CA ARG A 266 4.16 0.66 -2.49
C ARG A 266 5.52 -0.04 -2.39
N GLN A 267 6.45 0.53 -1.63
CA GLN A 267 7.79 -0.07 -1.48
C GLN A 267 7.72 -1.42 -0.75
N HIS A 268 6.89 -1.48 0.28
CA HIS A 268 6.71 -2.61 1.18
C HIS A 268 6.15 -3.85 0.48
N TYR A 269 5.25 -3.65 -0.49
CA TYR A 269 4.58 -4.72 -1.21
C TYR A 269 4.94 -4.79 -2.69
N ASN A 270 5.95 -4.01 -3.12
CA ASN A 270 6.38 -3.94 -4.52
C ASN A 270 5.21 -3.67 -5.47
N LEU A 271 4.50 -2.57 -5.21
CA LEU A 271 3.35 -2.15 -5.99
C LEU A 271 3.80 -1.27 -7.17
N ALA A 272 2.99 -1.30 -8.23
CA ALA A 272 3.05 -0.34 -9.32
C ALA A 272 1.74 0.46 -9.36
N SER A 273 1.83 1.61 -10.02
CA SER A 273 0.69 2.47 -10.31
C SER A 273 0.39 2.44 -11.81
N THR A 274 -0.89 2.41 -12.15
CA THR A 274 -1.40 2.56 -13.52
C THR A 274 -2.44 3.67 -13.54
N CYS A 275 -2.19 4.71 -14.32
CA CYS A 275 -3.10 5.82 -14.52
C CYS A 275 -3.93 5.57 -15.78
N VAL A 276 -5.22 5.31 -15.58
CA VAL A 276 -6.21 5.13 -16.65
C VAL A 276 -6.66 6.50 -17.11
N GLN A 277 -6.27 6.87 -18.32
CA GLN A 277 -6.49 8.21 -18.86
C GLN A 277 -7.74 8.31 -19.72
N ASP A 278 -8.23 9.54 -19.88
CA ASP A 278 -9.28 9.89 -20.82
C ASP A 278 -10.62 9.17 -20.55
N ILE A 279 -10.98 8.93 -19.29
CA ILE A 279 -12.23 8.26 -18.93
C ILE A 279 -13.40 9.25 -19.14
N PRO A 280 -14.35 8.99 -20.06
CA PRO A 280 -15.43 9.91 -20.34
C PRO A 280 -16.49 9.85 -19.25
N MET A 281 -16.79 10.98 -18.60
CA MET A 281 -17.84 11.09 -17.58
C MET A 281 -18.79 12.26 -17.87
N LYS A 282 -20.05 12.12 -17.44
CA LYS A 282 -21.06 13.18 -17.51
C LYS A 282 -20.95 14.09 -16.27
N GLU A 283 -20.90 15.40 -16.46
CA GLU A 283 -20.95 16.35 -15.34
C GLU A 283 -22.37 16.49 -14.78
N GLU A 284 -22.54 16.53 -13.45
CA GLU A 284 -23.87 16.58 -12.81
C GLU A 284 -24.43 18.00 -12.69
N THR A 285 -23.57 19.01 -12.64
CA THR A 285 -24.00 20.40 -12.50
C THR A 285 -23.63 21.20 -13.75
N PRO A 286 -24.56 21.40 -14.70
CA PRO A 286 -24.38 22.50 -15.63
C PRO A 286 -24.39 23.80 -14.84
N ALA A 287 -23.44 24.70 -15.08
CA ALA A 287 -23.61 26.10 -14.68
C ALA A 287 -24.97 26.59 -15.22
N ALA A 288 -25.71 27.38 -14.45
CA ALA A 288 -27.08 27.76 -14.80
C ALA A 288 -27.15 28.28 -16.25
N GLY A 289 -27.90 27.57 -17.11
CA GLY A 289 -28.05 27.88 -18.54
C GLY A 289 -27.09 27.17 -19.51
N GLN A 290 -26.18 26.31 -19.04
CA GLN A 290 -25.29 25.51 -19.90
C GLN A 290 -25.83 24.09 -20.13
N GLN A 291 -25.52 23.51 -21.29
CA GLN A 291 -25.78 22.10 -21.56
C GLN A 291 -24.79 21.22 -20.78
N GLN A 292 -25.22 20.01 -20.42
CA GLN A 292 -24.41 19.03 -19.70
C GLN A 292 -23.13 18.70 -20.50
N SER A 293 -21.96 19.04 -19.96
CA SER A 293 -20.68 18.80 -20.62
C SER A 293 -20.12 17.43 -20.21
N ASN A 294 -19.46 16.77 -21.16
CA ASN A 294 -18.63 15.61 -20.86
C ASN A 294 -17.20 16.07 -20.57
N ARG A 295 -16.60 15.54 -19.51
CA ARG A 295 -15.19 15.75 -19.20
C ARG A 295 -14.48 14.42 -19.05
N ASN A 296 -13.21 14.44 -19.41
CA ASN A 296 -12.31 13.32 -19.24
C ASN A 296 -11.62 13.43 -17.89
N TYR A 297 -11.55 12.30 -17.19
CA TYR A 297 -10.82 12.18 -15.94
C TYR A 297 -9.81 11.06 -16.03
N ASP A 298 -8.77 11.20 -15.24
CA ASP A 298 -7.75 10.18 -15.07
C ASP A 298 -7.98 9.51 -13.71
N VAL A 299 -7.81 8.20 -13.63
CA VAL A 299 -7.93 7.43 -12.37
C VAL A 299 -6.64 6.64 -12.16
N GLU A 300 -5.99 6.86 -11.02
CA GLU A 300 -4.81 6.11 -10.63
C GLU A 300 -5.19 4.83 -9.88
N LEU A 301 -4.65 3.70 -10.33
CA LEU A 301 -4.89 2.36 -9.80
C LEU A 301 -3.59 1.72 -9.32
N LEU A 302 -3.64 1.07 -8.17
CA LEU A 302 -2.52 0.36 -7.55
C LEU A 302 -2.70 -1.13 -7.69
N HIS A 303 -1.59 -1.84 -7.90
CA HIS A 303 -1.55 -3.30 -8.00
C HIS A 303 -0.12 -3.81 -7.86
N GLU A 304 0.08 -5.12 -7.79
CA GLU A 304 1.44 -5.69 -7.81
C GLU A 304 2.22 -5.25 -9.07
N ALA A 305 3.50 -4.91 -8.89
CA ALA A 305 4.38 -4.56 -10.01
C ALA A 305 4.58 -5.70 -11.01
N SER A 306 4.28 -6.94 -10.61
CA SER A 306 4.34 -8.13 -11.46
C SER A 306 3.44 -8.04 -12.70
N ALA A 307 2.40 -7.18 -12.67
CA ALA A 307 1.54 -6.85 -13.81
C ALA A 307 2.31 -6.26 -15.00
N HIS A 308 3.42 -5.55 -14.72
CA HIS A 308 4.21 -4.83 -15.72
C HIS A 308 5.55 -5.48 -16.02
N ALA A 309 5.86 -6.65 -15.43
CA ALA A 309 7.17 -7.28 -15.52
C ALA A 309 7.64 -7.49 -16.96
N ASP A 310 6.76 -7.99 -17.84
CA ASP A 310 7.07 -8.20 -19.26
C ASP A 310 7.43 -6.87 -19.95
N TYR A 311 6.65 -5.81 -19.70
CA TYR A 311 6.86 -4.50 -20.31
C TYR A 311 8.12 -3.80 -19.83
N VAL A 312 8.47 -3.95 -18.56
CA VAL A 312 9.72 -3.45 -17.96
C VAL A 312 10.93 -4.20 -18.53
N ALA A 313 10.88 -5.54 -18.57
CA ALA A 313 11.97 -6.35 -19.11
C ALA A 313 12.27 -6.06 -20.59
N MET A 314 11.24 -5.66 -21.35
CA MET A 314 11.37 -5.24 -22.74
C MET A 314 11.77 -3.76 -22.92
N GLY A 315 12.17 -3.06 -21.85
CA GLY A 315 12.56 -1.65 -21.90
C GLY A 315 11.44 -0.69 -22.33
N SER A 316 10.18 -1.12 -22.24
CA SER A 316 9.02 -0.34 -22.70
C SER A 316 8.44 0.58 -21.62
N PHE A 317 9.01 0.57 -20.40
CA PHE A 317 8.61 1.42 -19.28
C PHE A 317 8.65 2.91 -19.63
N SER A 318 9.77 3.40 -20.16
CA SER A 318 9.95 4.83 -20.48
C SER A 318 8.94 5.36 -21.50
N SER A 319 8.39 4.49 -22.36
CA SER A 319 7.36 4.87 -23.33
C SER A 319 5.94 4.92 -22.73
N MET A 320 5.73 4.31 -21.56
CA MET A 320 4.44 4.23 -20.88
C MET A 320 4.39 5.00 -19.57
N ALA A 321 5.53 5.48 -19.07
CA ALA A 321 5.60 6.26 -17.85
C ALA A 321 4.92 7.63 -18.01
N LEU A 322 4.04 7.95 -17.08
CA LEU A 322 3.50 9.27 -16.84
C LEU A 322 4.09 9.78 -15.52
N ALA A 323 4.55 11.02 -15.56
CA ALA A 323 4.89 11.80 -14.39
C ALA A 323 3.92 12.97 -14.30
N GLY A 324 3.46 13.31 -13.10
CA GLY A 324 2.57 14.43 -12.87
C GLY A 324 2.37 14.72 -11.39
N GLU A 325 2.30 15.99 -11.03
CA GLU A 325 2.15 16.43 -9.63
C GLU A 325 0.82 15.97 -8.99
N HIS A 326 -0.19 15.70 -9.81
CA HIS A 326 -1.51 15.22 -9.35
C HIS A 326 -1.53 13.72 -9.00
N LEU A 327 -0.49 12.96 -9.36
CA LEU A 327 -0.40 11.54 -9.06
C LEU A 327 0.01 11.36 -7.60
N ILE A 328 -0.49 10.31 -6.97
CA ILE A 328 -0.05 9.90 -5.64
C ILE A 328 1.38 9.38 -5.72
N PHE A 329 1.70 8.65 -6.80
CA PHE A 329 3.04 8.13 -7.06
C PHE A 329 3.83 8.99 -8.08
N PRO A 330 5.16 9.15 -7.91
CA PRO A 330 5.96 9.98 -8.81
C PRO A 330 5.92 9.53 -10.27
N GLU A 331 5.77 8.23 -10.50
CA GLU A 331 5.67 7.62 -11.82
C GLU A 331 4.54 6.59 -11.84
N SER A 332 3.75 6.61 -12.91
CA SER A 332 2.64 5.70 -13.15
C SER A 332 2.61 5.23 -14.60
N PHE A 333 2.08 4.05 -14.87
CA PHE A 333 1.87 3.58 -16.25
C PHE A 333 0.62 4.24 -16.85
N GLY A 334 0.81 5.06 -17.87
CA GLY A 334 -0.26 5.70 -18.61
C GLY A 334 -0.92 4.79 -19.62
N LEU A 335 -2.18 4.45 -19.37
CA LEU A 335 -2.99 3.65 -20.27
C LEU A 335 -4.28 4.39 -20.61
N LYS A 336 -4.56 4.53 -21.91
CA LYS A 336 -5.74 5.24 -22.40
C LYS A 336 -6.97 4.34 -22.38
N TRP A 337 -8.07 4.88 -21.87
CA TRP A 337 -9.39 4.26 -21.95
C TRP A 337 -9.81 4.06 -23.41
N LEU A 338 -10.17 2.83 -23.77
CA LEU A 338 -10.89 2.54 -25.00
C LEU A 338 -12.36 2.33 -24.71
N THR A 339 -13.20 3.16 -25.30
CA THR A 339 -14.66 3.00 -25.25
C THR A 339 -15.02 1.62 -25.81
N PRO A 340 -15.63 0.73 -25.01
CA PRO A 340 -16.00 -0.59 -25.47
C PRO A 340 -16.93 -0.47 -26.68
N LYS A 341 -16.49 -0.98 -27.83
CA LYS A 341 -17.38 -1.22 -28.98
C LYS A 341 -18.13 -2.52 -28.72
N ASN A 342 -19.28 -2.73 -29.36
CA ASN A 342 -20.06 -3.98 -29.30
C ASN A 342 -19.28 -5.17 -29.89
N GLN A 343 -18.21 -5.60 -29.23
CA GLN A 343 -17.36 -6.72 -29.60
C GLN A 343 -17.43 -7.74 -28.47
N SER A 344 -18.09 -8.85 -28.74
CA SER A 344 -18.08 -10.05 -27.91
C SER A 344 -16.75 -10.77 -28.12
N VAL A 345 -15.71 -10.35 -27.41
CA VAL A 345 -14.51 -11.18 -27.28
C VAL A 345 -14.67 -11.99 -26.01
N ASP A 346 -15.27 -13.17 -26.15
CA ASP A 346 -15.67 -14.00 -25.00
C ASP A 346 -14.47 -14.68 -24.31
N LEU A 347 -13.34 -14.83 -25.00
CA LEU A 347 -12.11 -15.41 -24.46
C LEU A 347 -10.88 -14.63 -24.92
N LEU A 348 -10.17 -14.02 -23.97
CA LEU A 348 -8.92 -13.30 -24.20
C LEU A 348 -7.74 -14.12 -23.68
N ASN A 349 -6.62 -14.09 -24.37
CA ASN A 349 -5.39 -14.71 -23.88
C ASN A 349 -4.77 -13.84 -22.78
N CYS A 350 -5.00 -14.24 -21.53
CA CYS A 350 -4.55 -13.53 -20.35
C CYS A 350 -3.21 -14.12 -19.87
N ALA A 351 -2.14 -13.33 -19.90
CA ALA A 351 -0.85 -13.77 -19.37
C ALA A 351 -0.81 -13.66 -17.84
N ARG A 352 -1.47 -12.64 -17.30
CA ARG A 352 -1.56 -12.38 -15.86
C ARG A 352 -2.85 -11.66 -15.52
N VAL A 353 -3.37 -11.93 -14.33
CA VAL A 353 -4.45 -11.19 -13.69
C VAL A 353 -3.96 -10.76 -12.32
N CYS A 354 -4.06 -9.47 -12.01
CA CYS A 354 -3.78 -8.94 -10.68
C CYS A 354 -5.01 -8.22 -10.14
N ARG A 355 -5.15 -8.22 -8.81
CA ARG A 355 -6.12 -7.34 -8.14
C ARG A 355 -5.66 -5.90 -8.26
N VAL A 356 -6.62 -4.99 -8.31
CA VAL A 356 -6.35 -3.56 -8.32
C VAL A 356 -7.17 -2.85 -7.26
N THR A 357 -6.66 -1.71 -6.81
CA THR A 357 -7.41 -0.78 -5.99
C THR A 357 -7.19 0.65 -6.45
N ALA A 358 -8.16 1.55 -6.27
CA ALA A 358 -7.95 2.95 -6.60
C ALA A 358 -7.02 3.61 -5.57
N ALA A 359 -6.18 4.52 -6.05
CA ALA A 359 -5.27 5.28 -5.20
C ALA A 359 -6.04 6.30 -4.33
N ASP A 360 -7.10 6.90 -4.89
CA ASP A 360 -8.14 7.62 -4.15
C ASP A 360 -9.50 6.95 -4.41
N VAL A 361 -9.99 6.21 -3.41
CA VAL A 361 -11.28 5.49 -3.49
C VAL A 361 -12.49 6.39 -3.30
N THR A 362 -12.30 7.60 -2.76
CA THR A 362 -13.38 8.55 -2.45
C THR A 362 -13.64 9.54 -3.58
N ALA A 363 -12.65 9.73 -4.46
CA ALA A 363 -12.79 10.54 -5.66
C ALA A 363 -13.96 10.09 -6.54
N ARG A 364 -14.80 11.07 -6.96
CA ARG A 364 -15.95 10.84 -7.85
C ARG A 364 -15.57 10.04 -9.09
N HIS A 365 -14.44 10.36 -9.71
CA HIS A 365 -13.98 9.67 -10.93
C HIS A 365 -13.63 8.20 -10.67
N SER A 366 -12.97 7.89 -9.55
CA SER A 366 -12.70 6.52 -9.12
C SER A 366 -13.99 5.76 -8.85
N VAL A 367 -14.94 6.36 -8.11
CA VAL A 367 -16.25 5.77 -7.81
C VAL A 367 -17.04 5.48 -9.09
N CYS A 368 -17.05 6.40 -10.05
CA CYS A 368 -17.68 6.20 -11.35
C CYS A 368 -17.07 5.03 -12.12
N LEU A 369 -15.73 4.92 -12.16
CA LEU A 369 -15.03 3.80 -12.81
C LEU A 369 -15.37 2.45 -12.15
N ILE A 370 -15.26 2.41 -10.82
CA ILE A 370 -15.55 1.24 -9.98
C ILE A 370 -16.99 0.76 -10.19
N ASN A 371 -17.96 1.68 -10.15
CA ASN A 371 -19.36 1.35 -10.36
C ASN A 371 -19.67 0.95 -11.81
N PHE A 372 -18.99 1.55 -12.80
CA PHE A 372 -19.12 1.15 -14.20
C PHE A 372 -18.72 -0.31 -14.41
N LEU A 373 -17.59 -0.74 -13.82
CA LEU A 373 -17.09 -2.11 -13.91
C LEU A 373 -17.96 -3.12 -13.14
N ARG A 374 -18.56 -2.71 -12.01
CA ARG A 374 -19.47 -3.55 -11.20
C ARG A 374 -20.89 -3.62 -11.72
N GLY A 375 -21.31 -2.64 -12.53
CA GLY A 375 -22.70 -2.50 -12.96
C GLY A 375 -23.17 -3.68 -13.82
N PRO A 376 -24.45 -4.10 -13.72
CA PRO A 376 -25.03 -5.09 -14.62
C PRO A 376 -25.36 -4.48 -16.00
N PRO A 377 -25.19 -5.24 -17.11
CA PRO A 377 -24.43 -6.50 -17.21
C PRO A 377 -22.93 -6.25 -17.01
N SER A 378 -22.18 -7.26 -16.55
CA SER A 378 -20.73 -7.17 -16.30
C SER A 378 -19.99 -6.48 -17.45
N ARG A 379 -19.27 -5.41 -17.12
CA ARG A 379 -18.53 -4.60 -18.10
C ARG A 379 -17.05 -4.78 -17.91
N PHE A 380 -16.32 -4.62 -19.00
CA PHE A 380 -14.87 -4.56 -19.00
C PHE A 380 -14.42 -3.36 -19.85
N VAL A 381 -13.18 -2.96 -19.63
CA VAL A 381 -12.58 -1.80 -20.28
C VAL A 381 -11.25 -2.23 -20.86
N MET A 382 -11.05 -1.93 -22.14
CA MET A 382 -9.80 -2.19 -22.82
C MET A 382 -8.88 -0.98 -22.66
N LEU A 383 -7.60 -1.23 -22.42
CA LEU A 383 -6.61 -0.21 -22.13
C LEU A 383 -5.50 -0.21 -23.17
N GLU A 384 -5.27 0.95 -23.77
CA GLU A 384 -4.33 1.17 -24.86
C GLU A 384 -3.05 1.85 -24.34
N SER A 385 -1.89 1.33 -24.73
CA SER A 385 -0.62 2.04 -24.55
C SER A 385 -0.14 2.66 -25.86
N LYS A 386 0.53 3.82 -25.74
CA LYS A 386 1.27 4.44 -26.84
C LYS A 386 2.69 3.88 -26.82
N GLN A 387 3.12 3.22 -27.90
CA GLN A 387 4.50 2.75 -28.03
C GLN A 387 5.25 3.63 -29.03
N GLN A 388 6.43 4.12 -28.62
CA GLN A 388 7.44 4.57 -29.56
C GLN A 388 8.11 3.35 -30.21
N SER A 389 8.24 3.38 -31.53
CA SER A 389 8.94 2.34 -32.28
C SER A 389 10.44 2.36 -31.90
N PRO A 390 11.06 1.19 -31.62
CA PRO A 390 12.48 1.14 -31.30
C PRO A 390 13.29 1.64 -32.50
N GLY A 391 14.03 2.74 -32.34
CA GLY A 391 14.82 3.37 -33.40
C GLY A 391 14.21 4.61 -34.06
N ALA A 392 13.02 5.05 -33.64
CA ALA A 392 12.46 6.32 -34.07
C ALA A 392 13.22 7.49 -33.41
N THR A 393 13.94 8.28 -34.20
CA THR A 393 14.37 9.62 -33.78
C THR A 393 13.12 10.47 -33.52
N THR A 394 13.25 11.46 -32.64
CA THR A 394 12.18 12.28 -32.02
C THR A 394 11.16 12.92 -32.98
N ASN A 395 11.36 12.81 -34.30
CA ASN A 395 10.54 13.43 -35.33
C ASN A 395 9.79 12.44 -36.25
N SER A 396 9.83 11.12 -36.02
CA SER A 396 9.01 10.16 -36.80
C SER A 396 7.78 9.68 -36.03
N SER A 397 6.61 10.12 -36.47
CA SER A 397 5.31 10.01 -35.80
C SER A 397 4.57 8.68 -36.04
N SER A 398 5.26 7.55 -36.16
CA SER A 398 4.60 6.24 -36.27
C SER A 398 4.36 5.59 -34.89
N ASN A 399 3.63 6.28 -34.01
CA ASN A 399 3.19 5.70 -32.75
C ASN A 399 2.18 4.59 -33.02
N THR A 400 2.61 3.34 -32.90
CA THR A 400 1.72 2.19 -32.98
C THR A 400 1.00 2.06 -31.65
N ARG A 401 -0.32 2.20 -31.69
CA ARG A 401 -1.18 2.04 -30.52
C ARG A 401 -1.54 0.57 -30.35
N ARG A 402 -1.49 0.07 -29.12
CA ARG A 402 -1.77 -1.34 -28.83
C ARG A 402 -2.57 -1.49 -27.57
N VAL A 403 -3.60 -2.33 -27.62
CA VAL A 403 -4.31 -2.78 -26.43
C VAL A 403 -3.39 -3.73 -25.66
N THR A 404 -3.14 -3.42 -24.40
CA THR A 404 -2.17 -4.14 -23.55
C THR A 404 -2.81 -4.70 -22.29
N HIS A 405 -3.86 -4.06 -21.79
CA HIS A 405 -4.52 -4.43 -20.55
C HIS A 405 -6.04 -4.41 -20.71
N MET A 406 -6.72 -5.07 -19.77
CA MET A 406 -8.16 -5.05 -19.59
C MET A 406 -8.49 -4.89 -18.10
N LEU A 407 -9.38 -3.94 -17.77
CA LEU A 407 -9.98 -3.84 -16.45
C LEU A 407 -11.33 -4.53 -16.44
N ALA A 408 -11.57 -5.35 -15.43
CA ALA A 408 -12.83 -6.06 -15.24
C ALA A 408 -13.15 -6.25 -13.75
N SER A 409 -14.42 -6.52 -13.46
CA SER A 409 -14.85 -6.96 -12.13
C SER A 409 -15.31 -8.43 -12.19
N HIS A 410 -14.75 -9.25 -11.31
CA HIS A 410 -15.15 -10.66 -11.14
C HIS A 410 -15.72 -10.85 -9.74
N ALA A 411 -17.02 -11.11 -9.62
CA ALA A 411 -17.72 -11.26 -8.34
C ALA A 411 -17.48 -10.09 -7.35
N GLY A 412 -17.37 -8.87 -7.87
CA GLY A 412 -17.10 -7.66 -7.07
C GLY A 412 -15.62 -7.35 -6.82
N ILE A 413 -14.70 -8.25 -7.19
CA ILE A 413 -13.25 -8.04 -7.11
C ILE A 413 -12.77 -7.35 -8.38
N PHE A 414 -12.06 -6.24 -8.23
CA PHE A 414 -11.47 -5.51 -9.35
C PHE A 414 -10.15 -6.11 -9.76
N THR A 415 -9.99 -6.34 -11.06
CA THR A 415 -8.77 -6.93 -11.61
C THR A 415 -8.30 -6.19 -12.85
N CYS A 416 -6.97 -6.12 -12.98
CA CYS A 416 -6.30 -5.74 -14.21
C CYS A 416 -5.69 -7.00 -14.81
N THR A 417 -6.09 -7.27 -16.05
CA THR A 417 -5.58 -8.36 -16.86
C THR A 417 -4.53 -7.80 -17.79
N CYS A 418 -3.35 -8.39 -17.78
CA CYS A 418 -2.24 -8.06 -18.66
C CYS A 418 -2.09 -9.13 -19.74
N TRP A 419 -1.88 -8.70 -20.99
CA TRP A 419 -1.63 -9.59 -22.11
C TRP A 419 -0.15 -9.74 -22.41
N SER A 420 0.25 -10.96 -22.77
CA SER A 420 1.61 -11.19 -23.25
C SER A 420 1.80 -10.54 -24.61
N ARG A 421 2.93 -9.86 -24.79
CA ARG A 421 3.34 -9.34 -26.09
C ARG A 421 3.75 -10.47 -27.06
N ALA A 422 4.03 -11.67 -26.54
CA ALA A 422 4.38 -12.87 -27.31
C ALA A 422 3.16 -13.55 -27.95
N SER A 423 1.95 -13.31 -27.41
CA SER A 423 0.71 -13.69 -28.09
C SER A 423 0.42 -12.70 -29.22
N ARG A 424 0.97 -13.01 -30.39
CA ARG A 424 0.42 -12.49 -31.65
C ARG A 424 -0.94 -13.17 -31.84
N PHE A 425 -2.01 -12.40 -31.85
CA PHE A 425 -3.22 -12.80 -32.56
C PHE A 425 -2.99 -12.57 -34.06
#